data_AF-A0A4U6XUC3-F1
#
_entry.id   AF-A0A4U6XUC3-F1
#
_cell.length_a   1.000
_cell.length_b   1.000
_cell.length_c   1.000
_cell.angle_alpha   90.00
_cell.angle_beta   90.00
_cell.angle_gamma   90.00
#
_symmetry.space_group_name_H-M   'P 1'
#
loop_
_entity.id
_entity.type
_entity.pdbx_description
1 polymer ?
#
loop_
_entity_poly.entity_id
_entity_poly.type
_entity_poly.pdbx_seq_one_letter_code
_entity_poly.pdbx_strand_id
1 'polypeptide(L)'
;MAPTVLSPASPVELLHYIVTFQTYPTTILICYQRDDFISTLTSGVQNHNNAAPREGHQVLDDSRPPPLLSATLYQTAVARHIRVLFIPTVTHLRAYLSAFDPASSLTPPPPNHPPPSSGRRRPPLLLVYGFLDLHRDSSEWSAQGLSSSAATLVEAARRTGFDPAIVEPRGAGGHEDFKAVLRDDAPVLSGGSRRDDGVWTGRTVEVKRVLGRWFHFKTGQWDI
;
A
#
# COMPACT_ATOMS: atom_id res chain seq x y z
N MET A 1 18.83 0.08 1.05
CA MET A 1 17.42 0.48 1.03
C MET A 1 17.12 1.09 -0.33
N ALA A 2 16.12 0.57 -1.03
CA ALA A 2 15.66 1.13 -2.31
C ALA A 2 14.16 1.41 -2.18
N PRO A 3 13.75 2.66 -1.87
CA PRO A 3 12.34 3.01 -1.77
C PRO A 3 11.61 2.68 -3.07
N THR A 4 10.44 2.05 -2.96
CA THR A 4 9.68 1.63 -4.14
C THR A 4 8.24 2.11 -4.16
N VAL A 5 7.73 2.36 -5.35
CA VAL A 5 6.30 2.44 -5.65
C VAL A 5 5.98 1.22 -6.51
N LEU A 6 5.12 0.33 -6.02
CA LEU A 6 4.69 -0.85 -6.77
C LEU A 6 3.44 -0.53 -7.60
N SER A 7 3.19 -1.33 -8.64
CA SER A 7 1.92 -1.27 -9.38
C SER A 7 0.73 -1.48 -8.45
N PRO A 8 -0.46 -0.95 -8.76
CA PRO A 8 -1.62 -1.05 -7.89
C PRO A 8 -2.05 -2.48 -7.66
N ALA A 9 -2.63 -2.71 -6.48
CA ALA A 9 -3.23 -3.97 -6.09
C ALA A 9 -4.57 -3.72 -5.42
N SER A 10 -5.49 -4.68 -5.53
CA SER A 10 -6.68 -4.72 -4.68
C SER A 10 -6.29 -5.09 -3.24
N PRO A 11 -7.19 -4.86 -2.26
CA PRO A 11 -6.98 -5.33 -0.89
C PRO A 11 -6.69 -6.83 -0.79
N VAL A 12 -7.35 -7.65 -1.63
CA VAL A 12 -7.18 -9.11 -1.67
C VAL A 12 -5.77 -9.49 -2.10
N GLU A 13 -5.33 -8.95 -3.25
CA GLU A 13 -4.00 -9.22 -3.82
C GLU A 13 -2.89 -8.74 -2.87
N LEU A 14 -3.05 -7.54 -2.29
CA LEU A 14 -2.10 -6.99 -1.34
C LEU A 14 -1.92 -7.93 -0.15
N LEU A 15 -3.02 -8.29 0.54
CA LEU A 15 -2.92 -9.12 1.74
C LEU A 15 -2.39 -10.52 1.41
N HIS A 16 -2.76 -11.08 0.25
CA HIS A 16 -2.25 -12.38 -0.17
C HIS A 16 -0.74 -12.35 -0.39
N TYR A 17 -0.25 -11.32 -1.10
CA TYR A 17 1.18 -11.09 -1.29
C TYR A 17 1.92 -10.92 0.05
N ILE A 18 1.38 -10.11 0.97
CA ILE A 18 2.04 -9.85 2.25
C ILE A 18 2.19 -11.15 3.04
N VAL A 19 1.11 -11.90 3.23
CA VAL A 19 1.12 -13.12 4.04
C VAL A 19 1.99 -14.22 3.41
N THR A 20 2.17 -14.19 2.09
CA THR A 20 2.98 -15.18 1.36
C THR A 20 4.48 -14.85 1.36
N PHE A 21 4.87 -13.58 1.22
CA PHE A 21 6.27 -13.21 0.98
C PHE A 21 6.94 -12.42 2.10
N GLN A 22 6.17 -11.81 2.99
CA GLN A 22 6.73 -10.90 3.99
C GLN A 22 6.96 -11.61 5.31
N THR A 23 7.99 -11.15 6.02
CA THR A 23 8.43 -11.73 7.29
C THR A 23 8.37 -10.71 8.41
N TYR A 24 8.33 -11.17 9.66
CA TYR A 24 8.38 -10.28 10.82
C TYR A 24 9.75 -9.57 10.93
N PRO A 25 9.78 -8.27 11.26
CA PRO A 25 8.61 -7.38 11.40
C PRO A 25 8.11 -6.87 10.05
N THR A 26 6.80 -6.71 9.87
CA THR A 26 6.23 -6.01 8.70
C THR A 26 5.13 -5.08 9.19
N THR A 27 5.13 -3.83 8.72
CA THR A 27 4.11 -2.83 9.05
C THR A 27 3.42 -2.32 7.81
N ILE A 28 2.10 -2.37 7.81
CA ILE A 28 1.23 -1.88 6.73
C ILE A 28 0.39 -0.72 7.27
N LEU A 29 0.47 0.42 6.59
CA LEU A 29 -0.35 1.59 6.83
C LEU A 29 -1.40 1.67 5.73
N ILE A 30 -2.66 1.41 6.09
CA ILE A 30 -3.80 1.46 5.17
C ILE A 30 -4.40 2.85 5.24
N CYS A 31 -4.30 3.60 4.15
CA CYS A 31 -4.76 4.98 4.06
C CYS A 31 -6.24 5.10 3.68
N TYR A 32 -7.06 4.28 4.34
CA TYR A 32 -8.52 4.22 4.20
C TYR A 32 -9.18 4.26 5.57
N GLN A 33 -10.48 4.58 5.59
CA GLN A 33 -11.31 4.19 6.71
C GLN A 33 -11.34 2.66 6.81
N ARG A 34 -11.39 2.17 8.05
CA ARG A 34 -11.36 0.73 8.32
C ARG A 34 -12.53 0.00 7.66
N ASP A 35 -13.72 0.58 7.75
CA ASP A 35 -14.94 -0.07 7.27
C ASP A 35 -14.99 -0.10 5.73
N ASP A 36 -14.53 0.95 5.06
CA ASP A 36 -14.41 0.99 3.59
C ASP A 36 -13.44 -0.05 3.06
N PHE A 37 -12.29 -0.20 3.73
CA PHE A 37 -11.30 -1.22 3.36
C PHE A 37 -11.86 -2.62 3.54
N ILE A 38 -12.55 -2.89 4.67
CA ILE A 38 -13.15 -4.20 4.94
C ILE A 38 -14.27 -4.49 3.94
N SER A 39 -15.14 -3.52 3.65
CA SER A 39 -16.21 -3.66 2.67
C SER A 39 -15.67 -4.00 1.27
N THR A 40 -14.62 -3.28 0.84
CA THR A 40 -13.94 -3.52 -0.44
C THR A 40 -13.28 -4.90 -0.48
N LEU A 41 -12.64 -5.31 0.63
CA LEU A 41 -12.03 -6.63 0.76
C LEU A 41 -13.07 -7.75 0.66
N THR A 42 -14.17 -7.64 1.41
CA THR A 42 -15.27 -8.63 1.40
C THR A 42 -15.91 -8.74 0.03
N SER A 43 -16.17 -7.60 -0.62
CA SER A 43 -16.73 -7.57 -1.98
C SER A 43 -15.78 -8.22 -2.99
N GLY A 44 -14.47 -7.95 -2.88
CA GLY A 44 -13.45 -8.58 -3.72
C GLY A 44 -13.40 -10.10 -3.57
N VAL A 45 -13.48 -10.60 -2.33
CA VAL A 45 -13.53 -12.05 -2.04
C VAL A 45 -14.80 -12.68 -2.62
N GLN A 46 -15.96 -12.03 -2.50
CA GLN A 46 -17.23 -12.53 -3.05
C GLN A 46 -17.23 -12.56 -4.59
N ASN A 47 -16.68 -11.52 -5.23
CA ASN A 47 -16.59 -11.46 -6.68
C ASN A 47 -15.66 -12.54 -7.24
N HIS A 48 -14.56 -12.85 -6.54
CA HIS A 48 -13.67 -13.95 -6.92
C HIS A 48 -14.35 -15.31 -6.86
N ASN A 49 -15.20 -15.55 -5.85
CA ASN A 49 -16.02 -16.78 -5.76
C ASN A 49 -17.02 -16.91 -6.93
N ASN A 50 -17.56 -15.79 -7.41
CA ASN A 50 -18.61 -15.79 -8.43
C ASN A 50 -18.08 -15.85 -9.87
N ALA A 51 -16.79 -15.59 -10.10
CA ALA A 51 -16.17 -15.55 -11.43
C ALA A 51 -15.74 -16.94 -11.99
N ALA A 52 -15.99 -18.04 -11.27
CA ALA A 52 -15.78 -19.38 -11.80
C ALA A 52 -16.77 -19.67 -12.96
N PRO A 53 -16.32 -20.16 -14.13
CA PRO A 53 -17.15 -20.21 -15.33
C PRO A 53 -18.30 -21.22 -15.17
N ARG A 54 -19.52 -20.74 -15.40
CA ARG A 54 -20.72 -21.56 -15.61
C ARG A 54 -20.96 -21.76 -17.10
N GLU A 55 -20.06 -22.42 -17.82
CA GLU A 55 -20.38 -22.95 -19.15
C GLU A 55 -19.82 -24.38 -19.29
N GLY A 56 -20.71 -25.31 -19.63
CA GLY A 56 -20.52 -26.74 -19.40
C GLY A 56 -19.57 -27.44 -20.37
N HIS A 57 -18.75 -28.34 -19.82
CA HIS A 57 -18.55 -29.75 -20.19
C HIS A 57 -17.32 -30.28 -19.42
N GLN A 58 -17.53 -31.33 -18.62
CA GLN A 58 -16.57 -32.24 -17.95
C GLN A 58 -15.08 -31.82 -17.89
N VAL A 59 -14.59 -31.40 -16.71
CA VAL A 59 -13.37 -31.93 -16.05
C VAL A 59 -13.55 -31.74 -14.54
N LEU A 60 -13.23 -32.77 -13.75
CA LEU A 60 -13.16 -32.69 -12.29
C LEU A 60 -12.03 -31.74 -11.88
N ASP A 61 -12.31 -30.88 -10.89
CA ASP A 61 -11.34 -30.11 -10.09
C ASP A 61 -10.87 -28.75 -10.68
N ASP A 62 -11.51 -27.65 -10.27
CA ASP A 62 -10.81 -26.40 -9.87
C ASP A 62 -11.77 -25.34 -9.26
N SER A 63 -12.62 -25.72 -8.31
CA SER A 63 -13.29 -24.73 -7.44
C SER A 63 -12.29 -24.21 -6.40
N ARG A 64 -11.20 -23.57 -6.84
CA ARG A 64 -10.15 -23.12 -5.94
C ARG A 64 -10.68 -21.96 -5.08
N PRO A 65 -10.76 -22.12 -3.74
CA PRO A 65 -11.15 -21.02 -2.88
C PRO A 65 -10.19 -19.85 -3.07
N PRO A 66 -10.66 -18.60 -2.95
CA PRO A 66 -9.81 -17.42 -3.11
C PRO A 66 -8.62 -17.54 -2.15
N PRO A 67 -7.41 -17.13 -2.57
CA PRO A 67 -6.17 -17.47 -1.88
C PRO A 67 -6.14 -17.06 -0.39
N LEU A 68 -6.84 -15.97 -0.05
CA LEU A 68 -6.98 -15.50 1.34
C LEU A 68 -7.91 -16.38 2.21
N LEU A 69 -8.93 -17.01 1.64
CA LEU A 69 -9.83 -17.93 2.35
C LEU A 69 -9.25 -19.36 2.43
N SER A 70 -8.29 -19.68 1.57
CA SER A 70 -7.54 -20.93 1.59
C SER A 70 -6.20 -20.82 2.32
N ALA A 71 -6.02 -19.78 3.14
CA ALA A 71 -4.75 -19.52 3.80
C ALA A 71 -4.33 -20.73 4.65
N THR A 72 -3.11 -21.21 4.42
CA THR A 72 -2.55 -22.34 5.18
C THR A 72 -2.42 -21.99 6.66
N LEU A 73 -2.32 -23.02 7.53
CA LEU A 73 -2.01 -22.80 8.95
C LEU A 73 -0.74 -21.97 9.14
N TYR A 74 0.26 -22.16 8.28
CA TYR A 74 1.50 -21.38 8.28
C TYR A 74 1.24 -19.91 7.96
N GLN A 75 0.52 -19.62 6.86
CA GLN A 75 0.14 -18.25 6.49
C GLN A 75 -0.70 -17.58 7.59
N THR A 76 -1.62 -18.30 8.22
CA THR A 76 -2.43 -17.80 9.34
C THR A 76 -1.57 -17.47 10.56
N ALA A 77 -0.57 -18.31 10.86
CA ALA A 77 0.39 -18.02 11.93
C ALA A 77 1.21 -16.77 11.60
N VAL A 78 1.73 -16.64 10.36
CA VAL A 78 2.48 -15.47 9.89
C VAL A 78 1.65 -14.19 9.97
N ALA A 79 0.37 -14.24 9.59
CA ALA A 79 -0.54 -13.09 9.60
C ALA A 79 -0.66 -12.43 10.98
N ARG A 80 -0.60 -13.21 12.07
CA ARG A 80 -0.62 -12.71 13.46
C ARG A 80 0.59 -11.85 13.81
N HIS A 81 1.64 -11.91 13.01
CA HIS A 81 2.89 -11.18 13.19
C HIS A 81 3.06 -10.02 12.20
N ILE A 82 2.01 -9.67 11.45
CA ILE A 82 1.99 -8.48 10.59
C ILE A 82 1.25 -7.36 11.30
N ARG A 83 1.89 -6.20 11.43
CA ARG A 83 1.30 -5.01 12.03
C ARG A 83 0.51 -4.26 10.96
N VAL A 84 -0.78 -4.05 11.18
CA VAL A 84 -1.66 -3.29 10.27
C VAL A 84 -2.27 -2.11 11.02
N LEU A 85 -2.21 -0.91 10.45
CA LEU A 85 -2.84 0.30 10.99
C LEU A 85 -3.68 1.00 9.92
N PHE A 86 -4.82 1.54 10.33
CA PHE A 86 -5.67 2.38 9.48
C PHE A 86 -5.39 3.85 9.77
N ILE A 87 -5.07 4.61 8.73
CA ILE A 87 -4.62 6.00 8.81
C ILE A 87 -5.37 6.82 7.75
N PRO A 88 -6.58 7.31 8.06
CA PRO A 88 -7.46 7.89 7.04
C PRO A 88 -7.20 9.37 6.73
N THR A 89 -6.09 9.96 7.21
CA THR A 89 -5.74 11.35 6.89
C THR A 89 -4.23 11.52 6.73
N VAL A 90 -3.81 12.51 5.93
CA VAL A 90 -2.39 12.88 5.76
C VAL A 90 -1.73 13.28 7.09
N THR A 91 -2.43 14.01 7.96
CA THR A 91 -1.91 14.43 9.27
C THR A 91 -1.56 13.23 10.13
N HIS A 92 -2.47 12.26 10.24
CA HIS A 92 -2.22 11.02 10.99
C HIS A 92 -1.07 10.20 10.37
N LEU A 93 -0.95 10.17 9.04
CA LEU A 93 0.15 9.48 8.35
C LEU A 93 1.50 10.09 8.73
N ARG A 94 1.64 11.41 8.62
CA ARG A 94 2.89 12.11 8.95
C ARG A 94 3.22 11.99 10.44
N ALA A 95 2.23 12.14 11.33
CA ALA A 95 2.42 12.00 12.76
C ALA A 95 2.91 10.59 13.13
N TYR A 96 2.25 9.56 12.59
CA TYR A 96 2.63 8.17 12.81
C TYR A 96 4.05 7.88 12.31
N LEU A 97 4.37 8.26 11.07
CA LEU A 97 5.69 8.02 10.48
C LEU A 97 6.81 8.75 11.26
N SER A 98 6.56 9.97 11.74
CA SER A 98 7.52 10.74 12.54
C SER A 98 7.85 10.04 13.86
N ALA A 99 6.85 9.43 14.49
CA ALA A 99 7.02 8.67 15.73
C ALA A 99 7.24 7.16 15.50
N PHE A 100 7.44 6.72 14.26
CA PHE A 100 7.49 5.29 13.94
C PHE A 100 8.68 4.61 14.63
N ASP A 101 8.35 3.65 15.48
CA ASP A 101 9.28 2.77 16.17
C ASP A 101 8.77 1.32 16.13
N PRO A 102 9.50 0.37 15.52
CA PRO A 102 9.15 -1.04 15.51
C PRO A 102 9.05 -1.66 16.91
N ALA A 103 9.86 -1.19 17.87
CA ALA A 103 9.87 -1.70 19.23
C ALA A 103 8.58 -1.37 20.00
N SER A 104 7.87 -0.31 19.59
CA SER A 104 6.56 0.06 20.14
C SER A 104 5.39 -0.81 19.63
N SER A 105 5.67 -1.81 18.79
CA SER A 105 4.61 -2.64 18.20
C SER A 105 3.97 -3.55 19.25
N LEU A 106 2.63 -3.55 19.28
CA LEU A 106 1.84 -4.54 20.03
C LEU A 106 1.79 -5.91 19.33
N THR A 107 2.36 -6.03 18.13
CA THR A 107 2.44 -7.27 17.37
C THR A 107 3.66 -8.07 17.85
N PRO A 108 3.48 -9.19 18.57
CA PRO A 108 4.59 -9.92 19.15
C PRO A 108 5.43 -10.60 18.06
N PRO A 109 6.73 -10.83 18.31
CA PRO A 109 7.57 -11.61 17.42
C PRO A 109 7.08 -13.06 17.30
N PRO A 110 7.29 -13.73 16.15
CA PRO A 110 7.05 -15.16 16.01
C PRO A 110 7.86 -15.98 17.04
N PRO A 111 7.36 -17.16 17.45
CA PRO A 111 8.13 -18.09 18.28
C PRO A 111 9.48 -18.42 17.62
N ASN A 112 10.55 -18.47 18.43
CA ASN A 112 11.92 -18.72 17.95
C ASN A 112 12.42 -17.71 16.91
N HIS A 113 11.86 -16.49 16.84
CA HIS A 113 12.44 -15.42 16.03
C HIS A 113 13.82 -15.08 16.62
N PRO A 114 14.94 -15.39 15.92
CA PRO A 114 16.24 -15.11 16.46
C PRO A 114 16.41 -13.59 16.55
N PRO A 115 17.18 -13.08 17.53
CA PRO A 115 17.51 -11.66 17.59
C PRO A 115 18.08 -11.21 16.23
N PRO A 116 17.99 -9.91 15.89
CA PRO A 116 18.53 -9.37 14.65
C PRO A 116 20.07 -9.53 14.63
N SER A 117 20.53 -10.75 14.37
CA SER A 117 21.92 -11.11 14.21
C SER A 117 22.32 -10.83 12.77
N SER A 118 23.60 -10.49 12.62
CA SER A 118 24.32 -9.94 11.47
C SER A 118 24.34 -10.80 10.19
N GLY A 119 23.33 -11.63 9.95
CA GLY A 119 23.11 -12.34 8.68
C GLY A 119 22.42 -11.47 7.62
N ARG A 120 22.56 -11.86 6.35
CA ARG A 120 21.87 -11.27 5.18
C ARG A 120 20.36 -11.57 5.19
N ARG A 121 19.61 -10.98 6.13
CA ARG A 121 18.14 -10.96 6.05
C ARG A 121 17.69 -9.80 5.18
N ARG A 122 16.64 -10.02 4.38
CA ARG A 122 15.97 -8.93 3.66
C ARG A 122 15.43 -7.94 4.69
N PRO A 123 15.55 -6.62 4.46
CA PRO A 123 14.99 -5.63 5.37
C PRO A 123 13.48 -5.81 5.53
N PRO A 124 12.94 -5.57 6.72
CA PRO A 124 11.50 -5.59 6.96
C PRO A 124 10.76 -4.52 6.15
N LEU A 125 9.49 -4.77 5.83
CA LEU A 125 8.70 -3.88 4.97
C LEU A 125 7.91 -2.85 5.78
N LEU A 126 8.00 -1.58 5.39
CA LEU A 126 7.11 -0.49 5.82
C LEU A 126 6.30 -0.03 4.61
N LEU A 127 5.06 -0.51 4.50
CA LEU A 127 4.21 -0.28 3.34
C LEU A 127 3.12 0.75 3.63
N VAL A 128 2.90 1.68 2.71
CA VAL A 128 1.75 2.59 2.71
C VAL A 128 0.84 2.24 1.54
N TYR A 129 -0.40 1.88 1.84
CA TYR A 129 -1.42 1.51 0.87
C TYR A 129 -2.44 2.64 0.70
N GLY A 130 -2.57 3.20 -0.51
CA GLY A 130 -3.44 4.36 -0.80
C GLY A 130 -2.78 5.71 -0.51
N PHE A 131 -1.48 5.85 -0.75
CA PHE A 131 -0.74 7.06 -0.43
C PHE A 131 -1.26 8.26 -1.23
N LEU A 132 -1.45 8.11 -2.54
CA LEU A 132 -1.92 9.19 -3.42
C LEU A 132 -3.38 9.52 -3.16
N ASP A 133 -4.23 8.50 -3.04
CA ASP A 133 -5.66 8.71 -2.76
C ASP A 133 -5.87 9.47 -1.44
N LEU A 134 -5.08 9.20 -0.41
CA LEU A 134 -5.12 9.95 0.85
C LEU A 134 -4.94 11.47 0.68
N HIS A 135 -4.14 11.88 -0.31
CA HIS A 135 -3.84 13.29 -0.56
C HIS A 135 -4.85 13.93 -1.51
N ARG A 136 -5.44 13.16 -2.42
CA ARG A 136 -6.19 13.62 -3.61
C ARG A 136 -7.30 14.62 -3.29
N ASP A 137 -8.11 14.34 -2.26
CA ASP A 137 -9.26 15.18 -1.89
C ASP A 137 -8.93 16.16 -0.76
N SER A 138 -7.64 16.50 -0.62
CA SER A 138 -7.15 17.42 0.41
C SER A 138 -6.29 18.52 -0.19
N SER A 139 -6.03 19.56 0.60
CA SER A 139 -5.06 20.62 0.23
C SER A 139 -3.61 20.10 0.13
N GLU A 140 -3.38 18.84 0.52
CA GLU A 140 -2.09 18.16 0.44
C GLU A 140 -1.85 17.47 -0.92
N TRP A 141 -2.84 17.50 -1.84
CA TRP A 141 -2.60 17.19 -3.25
C TRP A 141 -1.78 18.30 -3.91
N SER A 142 -0.47 18.26 -3.67
CA SER A 142 0.51 19.19 -4.24
C SER A 142 1.88 18.53 -4.28
N ALA A 143 2.80 19.05 -5.10
CA ALA A 143 4.17 18.57 -5.13
C ALA A 143 4.83 18.71 -3.74
N GLN A 144 4.58 19.82 -3.05
CA GLN A 144 5.05 20.05 -1.68
C GLN A 144 4.47 19.01 -0.70
N GLY A 145 3.16 18.80 -0.70
CA GLY A 145 2.46 17.92 0.23
C GLY A 145 2.85 16.45 0.02
N LEU A 146 2.81 15.99 -1.23
CA LEU A 146 3.25 14.64 -1.61
C LEU A 146 4.73 14.41 -1.28
N SER A 147 5.60 15.38 -1.62
CA SER A 147 7.03 15.26 -1.33
C SER A 147 7.31 15.26 0.18
N SER A 148 6.55 16.01 0.97
CA SER A 148 6.69 16.04 2.43
C SER A 148 6.36 14.66 3.03
N SER A 149 5.20 14.09 2.69
CA SER A 149 4.79 12.77 3.17
C SER A 149 5.72 11.65 2.69
N ALA A 150 6.17 11.73 1.43
CA ALA A 150 7.16 10.80 0.86
C ALA A 150 8.49 10.84 1.63
N ALA A 151 9.00 12.05 1.91
CA ALA A 151 10.21 12.24 2.69
C ALA A 151 10.08 11.65 4.10
N THR A 152 8.94 11.89 4.77
CA THR A 152 8.69 11.34 6.11
C THR A 152 8.67 9.81 6.10
N LEU A 153 8.07 9.18 5.08
CA LEU A 153 8.07 7.72 4.93
C LEU A 153 9.48 7.16 4.73
N VAL A 154 10.23 7.75 3.79
CA VAL A 154 11.61 7.33 3.49
C VAL A 154 12.50 7.49 4.72
N GLU A 155 12.40 8.61 5.44
CA GLU A 155 13.18 8.85 6.64
C GLU A 155 12.80 7.89 7.79
N ALA A 156 11.50 7.66 8.02
CA ALA A 156 11.03 6.71 9.02
C ALA A 156 11.57 5.30 8.77
N ALA A 157 11.52 4.85 7.51
CA ALA A 157 12.04 3.54 7.12
C ALA A 157 13.57 3.46 7.28
N ARG A 158 14.29 4.49 6.82
CA ARG A 158 15.75 4.57 6.92
C ARG A 158 16.23 4.52 8.37
N ARG A 159 15.57 5.28 9.26
CA ARG A 159 15.91 5.33 10.70
C ARG A 159 15.71 3.99 11.40
N THR A 160 14.77 3.18 10.92
CA THR A 160 14.37 1.91 11.57
C THR A 160 14.87 0.67 10.85
N GLY A 161 15.57 0.84 9.72
CA GLY A 161 16.10 -0.26 8.91
C GLY A 161 15.05 -1.00 8.08
N PHE A 162 13.91 -0.36 7.79
CA PHE A 162 12.85 -0.91 6.94
C PHE A 162 13.06 -0.52 5.48
N ASP A 163 12.54 -1.33 4.56
CA ASP A 163 12.37 -0.94 3.15
C ASP A 163 11.00 -0.28 2.99
N PRO A 164 10.92 0.99 2.54
CA PRO A 164 9.65 1.66 2.32
C PRO A 164 9.05 1.29 0.96
N ALA A 165 7.75 1.03 0.96
CA ALA A 165 6.98 0.78 -0.25
C ALA A 165 5.66 1.56 -0.25
N ILE A 166 5.26 2.03 -1.44
CA ILE A 166 3.92 2.57 -1.70
C ILE A 166 3.19 1.62 -2.66
N VAL A 167 1.93 1.36 -2.37
CA VAL A 167 1.00 0.64 -3.25
C VAL A 167 -0.30 1.43 -3.31
N GLU A 168 -0.80 1.71 -4.50
CA GLU A 168 -2.14 2.29 -4.65
C GLU A 168 -3.19 1.19 -4.85
N PRO A 169 -4.45 1.44 -4.49
CA PRO A 169 -5.54 0.57 -4.89
C PRO A 169 -5.72 0.58 -6.41
N ARG A 170 -6.26 -0.53 -6.92
CA ARG A 170 -6.83 -0.53 -8.28
C ARG A 170 -7.97 0.48 -8.37
N GLY A 171 -8.00 1.27 -9.43
CA GLY A 171 -9.02 2.32 -9.60
C GLY A 171 -8.74 3.61 -8.83
N ALA A 172 -7.58 3.75 -8.18
CA ALA A 172 -7.20 4.95 -7.43
C ALA A 172 -7.39 6.23 -8.28
N GLY A 173 -8.03 7.25 -7.70
CA GLY A 173 -8.39 8.49 -8.40
C GLY A 173 -9.36 8.34 -9.58
N GLY A 174 -10.08 7.21 -9.70
CA GLY A 174 -11.01 6.94 -10.80
C GLY A 174 -10.34 6.47 -12.09
N HIS A 175 -9.05 6.13 -12.04
CA HIS A 175 -8.28 5.74 -13.22
C HIS A 175 -8.18 4.22 -13.37
N GLU A 176 -8.35 3.72 -14.60
CA GLU A 176 -8.21 2.29 -14.89
C GLU A 176 -6.74 1.80 -14.88
N ASP A 177 -5.78 2.67 -15.23
CA ASP A 177 -4.35 2.37 -15.26
C ASP A 177 -3.57 3.28 -14.27
N PHE A 178 -2.66 2.68 -13.51
CA PHE A 178 -1.74 3.40 -12.64
C PHE A 178 -0.91 4.46 -13.37
N LYS A 179 -0.55 4.20 -14.63
CA LYS A 179 0.19 5.18 -15.42
C LYS A 179 -0.61 6.46 -15.60
N ALA A 180 -1.95 6.38 -15.66
CA ALA A 180 -2.81 7.56 -15.72
C ALA A 180 -2.78 8.31 -14.38
N VAL A 181 -2.92 7.61 -13.25
CA VAL A 181 -2.76 8.19 -11.91
C VAL A 181 -1.45 8.96 -11.76
N LEU A 182 -0.35 8.37 -12.23
CA LEU A 182 0.98 8.99 -12.13
C LEU A 182 1.16 10.20 -13.05
N ARG A 183 0.36 10.33 -14.11
CA ARG A 183 0.36 11.49 -15.02
C ARG A 183 -0.54 12.62 -14.53
N ASP A 184 -1.30 12.43 -13.46
CA ASP A 184 -2.10 13.50 -12.88
C ASP A 184 -1.20 14.69 -12.50
N ASP A 185 -1.70 15.88 -12.79
CA ASP A 185 -1.08 17.12 -12.41
C ASP A 185 -1.39 17.47 -10.95
N ALA A 186 -0.35 17.83 -10.21
CA ALA A 186 -0.45 18.43 -8.90
C ALA A 186 0.13 19.86 -8.92
N PRO A 187 -0.52 20.85 -8.28
CA PRO A 187 0.08 22.17 -8.12
C PRO A 187 1.39 22.05 -7.34
N VAL A 188 2.36 22.93 -7.62
CA VAL A 188 3.66 22.86 -6.93
C VAL A 188 3.52 23.10 -5.42
N LEU A 189 2.63 24.01 -5.02
CA LEU A 189 2.41 24.40 -3.63
C LEU A 189 1.05 23.93 -3.13
N SER A 190 0.96 23.62 -1.84
CA SER A 190 -0.30 23.32 -1.17
C SER A 190 -1.22 24.54 -1.17
N GLY A 191 -2.53 24.31 -1.28
CA GLY A 191 -3.53 25.39 -1.32
C GLY A 191 -3.71 26.07 -2.68
N GLY A 192 -3.12 25.53 -3.75
CA GLY A 192 -3.46 25.94 -5.11
C GLY A 192 -4.95 25.76 -5.37
N SER A 193 -5.60 26.76 -5.98
CA SER A 193 -7.02 26.65 -6.33
C SER A 193 -7.18 26.00 -7.70
N ARG A 194 -8.21 25.17 -7.84
CA ARG A 194 -8.67 24.66 -9.13
C ARG A 194 -9.65 25.69 -9.70
N ARG A 195 -9.49 26.05 -10.97
CA ARG A 195 -10.45 26.90 -11.69
C ARG A 195 -11.72 26.11 -12.00
N ASP A 196 -12.77 26.83 -12.38
CA ASP A 196 -14.08 26.23 -12.72
C ASP A 196 -14.03 25.26 -13.91
N ASP A 197 -13.02 25.40 -14.79
CA ASP A 197 -12.72 24.48 -15.90
C ASP A 197 -11.96 23.22 -15.47
N GLY A 198 -11.68 23.06 -14.17
CA GLY A 198 -10.92 21.95 -13.63
C GLY A 198 -9.40 22.08 -13.80
N VAL A 199 -8.89 23.20 -14.30
CA VAL A 199 -7.44 23.40 -14.45
C VAL A 199 -6.86 24.03 -13.18
N TRP A 200 -5.71 23.54 -12.73
CA TRP A 200 -5.00 24.14 -11.59
C TRP A 200 -4.52 25.55 -11.93
N THR A 201 -4.63 26.46 -10.97
CA THR A 201 -4.00 27.78 -11.07
C THR A 201 -2.49 27.66 -10.86
N GLY A 202 -1.70 28.22 -11.79
CA GLY A 202 -0.25 28.32 -11.66
C GLY A 202 0.51 27.12 -12.23
N ARG A 203 1.71 26.86 -11.68
CA ARG A 203 2.58 25.79 -12.15
C ARG A 203 2.16 24.45 -11.55
N THR A 204 2.00 23.46 -12.42
CA THR A 204 1.78 22.07 -12.04
C THR A 204 3.01 21.21 -12.34
N VAL A 205 2.99 20.01 -11.78
CA VAL A 205 3.95 18.96 -12.09
C VAL A 205 3.25 17.60 -11.99
N GLU A 206 3.63 16.68 -12.87
CA GLU A 206 3.16 15.30 -12.80
C GLU A 206 3.55 14.64 -11.46
N VAL A 207 2.59 13.93 -10.87
CA VAL A 207 2.79 13.14 -9.64
C VAL A 207 3.96 12.16 -9.78
N LYS A 208 4.11 11.53 -10.95
CA LYS A 208 5.24 10.64 -11.26
C LYS A 208 6.59 11.28 -10.98
N ARG A 209 6.74 12.55 -11.38
CA ARG A 209 7.99 13.28 -11.22
C ARG A 209 8.25 13.62 -9.75
N VAL A 210 7.20 13.92 -8.99
CA VAL A 210 7.31 14.16 -7.54
C VAL A 210 7.75 12.90 -6.81
N LEU A 211 7.04 11.79 -7.00
CA LEU A 211 7.37 10.51 -6.37
C LEU A 211 8.70 9.94 -6.84
N GLY A 212 9.06 10.12 -8.12
CA GLY A 212 10.31 9.64 -8.70
C GLY A 212 11.58 10.27 -8.11
N ARG A 213 11.44 11.35 -7.32
CA ARG A 213 12.57 11.90 -6.52
C ARG A 213 12.89 11.06 -5.30
N TRP A 214 11.91 10.31 -4.80
CA TRP A 214 11.99 9.56 -3.56
C TRP A 214 12.00 8.04 -3.81
N PHE A 215 11.29 7.57 -4.83
CA PHE A 215 11.03 6.15 -5.07
C PHE A 215 11.37 5.70 -6.49
N HIS A 216 11.67 4.41 -6.60
CA HIS A 216 11.76 3.70 -7.88
C HIS A 216 10.44 2.98 -8.15
N PHE A 217 9.96 3.07 -9.38
CA PHE A 217 8.74 2.38 -9.80
C PHE A 217 9.04 0.92 -10.18
N LYS A 218 8.21 -0.02 -9.70
CA LYS A 218 8.32 -1.44 -10.01
C LYS A 218 6.94 -2.06 -10.22
N THR A 219 6.88 -3.17 -10.94
CA THR A 219 5.66 -3.99 -11.02
C THR A 219 5.62 -4.91 -9.80
N GLY A 220 4.52 -4.88 -9.05
CA GLY A 220 4.24 -5.84 -7.98
C GLY A 220 3.82 -7.19 -8.57
N GLN A 221 4.17 -8.28 -7.89
CA GLN A 221 3.76 -9.62 -8.30
C GLN A 221 2.44 -9.95 -7.60
N TRP A 222 1.32 -9.62 -8.24
CA TRP A 222 -0.01 -9.75 -7.65
C TRP A 222 -0.74 -11.05 -8.06
N ASP A 223 -0.35 -11.65 -9.19
CA ASP A 223 -0.97 -12.86 -9.78
C ASP A 223 -0.49 -14.17 -9.11
N ILE A 224 -0.50 -14.21 -7.78
CA ILE A 224 0.05 -15.31 -6.96
C ILE A 224 -1.08 -16.05 -6.25
#